data_AF-A0A849AYR9-F1
#
_entry.id   AF-A0A849AYR9-F1
#
_cell.length_a   1.000
_cell.length_b   1.000
_cell.length_c   1.000
_cell.angle_alpha   90.00
_cell.angle_beta   90.00
_cell.angle_gamma   90.00
#
_symmetry.space_group_name_H-M   'P 1'
#
loop_
_entity.id
_entity.type
_entity.pdbx_description
1 polymer ?
#
loop_
_entity_poly.entity_id
_entity_poly.type
_entity_poly.pdbx_seq_one_letter_code
_entity_poly.pdbx_strand_id
1 'polypeptide(L)' 'MSQYPSHSQTPDFVKNESHTNPVLFQHPTEAEMRVSRLAQFKADAKDFALFVVFAICAWLLISLLLTAVFGG' A
#
# COMPACT_ATOMS: atom_id res chain seq x y z
N MET A 1 3.91 43.69 -54.01
CA MET A 1 3.72 42.35 -53.42
C MET A 1 2.83 42.51 -52.21
N SER A 2 1.55 42.19 -52.34
CA SER A 2 0.57 42.23 -51.24
C SER A 2 0.34 40.82 -50.73
N GLN A 3 1.09 40.41 -49.70
CA GLN A 3 0.86 39.15 -49.00
C GLN A 3 -0.28 39.36 -48.00
N TYR A 4 -1.46 38.82 -48.32
CA TYR A 4 -2.52 38.67 -47.34
C TYR A 4 -2.15 37.52 -46.40
N PRO A 5 -2.12 37.72 -45.07
CA PRO A 5 -1.92 36.62 -44.14
C PRO A 5 -3.13 35.68 -44.24
N SER A 6 -2.91 34.50 -44.80
CA SER A 6 -3.89 33.42 -44.78
C SER A 6 -4.06 32.96 -43.34
N HIS A 7 -5.17 33.33 -42.69
CA HIS A 7 -5.54 32.88 -41.35
C HIS A 7 -6.00 31.40 -41.31
N SER A 8 -5.49 30.54 -42.20
CA SER A 8 -5.96 29.16 -42.36
C SER A 8 -5.21 28.13 -41.49
N GLN A 9 -4.63 28.57 -40.36
CA GLN A 9 -3.96 27.67 -39.41
C GLN A 9 -4.83 27.35 -38.19
N THR A 10 -6.16 27.24 -38.37
CA THR A 10 -6.96 26.50 -37.39
C THR A 10 -6.60 25.02 -37.52
N PRO A 11 -6.01 24.38 -36.51
CA PRO A 11 -5.80 22.94 -36.56
C PRO A 11 -7.17 22.26 -36.68
N ASP A 12 -7.30 21.33 -37.63
CA ASP A 12 -8.48 20.47 -37.69
C ASP A 12 -8.51 19.64 -36.41
N PHE A 13 -9.42 19.98 -35.50
CA PHE A 13 -9.72 19.15 -34.36
C PHE A 13 -10.42 17.90 -34.88
N VAL A 14 -9.64 16.83 -35.11
CA VAL A 14 -10.06 15.55 -35.70
C VAL A 14 -11.24 14.92 -34.93
N LYS A 15 -11.48 15.34 -33.69
CA LYS A 15 -12.69 14.99 -32.93
C LYS A 15 -12.90 15.92 -31.75
N ASN A 16 -14.14 16.36 -31.55
CA ASN A 16 -14.55 17.11 -30.36
C ASN A 16 -14.94 16.10 -29.27
N GLU A 17 -13.96 15.33 -28.78
CA GLU A 17 -14.19 14.30 -27.76
C GLU A 17 -13.54 14.69 -26.44
N SER A 18 -14.24 14.46 -25.33
CA SER A 18 -13.71 14.74 -24.00
C SER A 18 -12.61 13.72 -23.67
N HIS A 19 -11.36 14.16 -23.66
CA HIS A 19 -10.23 13.37 -23.15
C HIS A 19 -10.24 13.21 -21.62
N THR A 20 -11.33 13.60 -20.96
CA THR A 20 -11.54 13.38 -19.54
C THR A 20 -12.15 11.99 -19.35
N ASN A 21 -11.38 11.07 -18.78
CA ASN A 21 -11.93 9.83 -18.25
C ASN A 21 -13.11 10.21 -17.32
N PRO A 22 -14.32 9.67 -17.50
CA PRO A 22 -15.55 10.16 -16.86
C PRO A 22 -15.63 9.92 -15.34
N VAL A 23 -14.53 9.48 -14.71
CA VAL A 23 -14.51 9.08 -13.32
C VAL A 23 -13.43 9.89 -12.61
N LEU A 24 -13.85 11.05 -12.08
CA LEU A 24 -13.06 11.84 -11.14
C LEU A 24 -12.91 11.12 -9.79
N PHE A 25 -13.84 10.21 -9.43
CA PHE A 25 -13.76 9.33 -8.27
C PHE A 25 -14.59 8.07 -8.50
N GLN A 26 -13.99 6.88 -8.36
CA GLN A 26 -14.68 5.58 -8.37
C GLN A 26 -14.68 5.04 -6.95
N HIS A 27 -15.84 4.58 -6.47
CA HIS A 27 -15.86 3.83 -5.22
C HIS A 27 -15.14 2.49 -5.45
N PRO A 28 -14.29 2.04 -4.53
CA PRO A 28 -13.64 0.74 -4.66
C PRO A 28 -14.71 -0.35 -4.71
N THR A 29 -14.53 -1.30 -5.62
CA THR A 29 -15.42 -2.45 -5.74
C THR A 29 -15.29 -3.36 -4.52
N GLU A 30 -16.33 -4.15 -4.21
CA GLU A 30 -16.31 -5.07 -3.05
C GLU A 30 -15.09 -6.01 -3.06
N ALA A 31 -14.61 -6.39 -4.25
CA ALA A 31 -13.41 -7.20 -4.42
C ALA A 31 -12.11 -6.47 -4.01
N GLU A 32 -12.04 -5.15 -4.22
CA GLU A 32 -10.90 -4.29 -3.85
C GLU A 32 -10.95 -3.90 -2.36
N MET A 33 -12.15 -3.80 -1.80
CA MET A 33 -12.36 -3.59 -0.36
C MET A 33 -12.06 -4.86 0.46
N ARG A 34 -12.04 -6.04 -0.18
CA ARG A 34 -11.84 -7.31 0.50
C ARG A 34 -10.37 -7.49 0.85
N VAL A 35 -10.03 -7.25 2.11
CA VAL A 35 -8.71 -7.58 2.66
C VAL A 35 -8.41 -9.05 2.40
N SER A 36 -7.29 -9.31 1.71
CA SER A 36 -6.87 -10.69 1.43
C SER A 36 -6.59 -11.42 2.72
N ARG A 37 -7.33 -12.51 2.98
CA ARG A 37 -7.13 -13.37 4.16
C ARG A 37 -5.70 -13.88 4.28
N LEU A 38 -5.03 -14.12 3.15
CA LEU A 38 -3.63 -14.54 3.10
C LEU A 38 -2.67 -13.41 3.51
N ALA A 39 -2.97 -12.17 3.11
CA ALA A 39 -2.19 -11.02 3.51
C ALA A 39 -2.30 -10.77 5.02
N GLN A 40 -3.51 -10.91 5.57
CA GLN A 40 -3.75 -10.83 7.01
C GLN A 40 -3.00 -11.93 7.78
N PHE A 41 -3.14 -13.19 7.36
CA PHE A 41 -2.41 -14.30 8.00
C PHE A 41 -0.88 -14.11 7.97
N LYS A 42 -0.34 -13.57 6.87
CA LYS A 42 1.10 -13.27 6.77
C LYS A 42 1.53 -12.14 7.71
N ALA A 43 0.67 -11.15 7.96
CA ALA A 43 0.94 -10.11 8.94
C ALA A 43 0.91 -10.70 10.36
N ASP A 44 -0.16 -11.42 10.70
CA ASP A 44 -0.34 -12.05 12.01
C ASP A 44 0.80 -13.02 12.34
N ALA A 45 1.26 -13.81 11.37
CA ALA A 45 2.36 -14.75 11.55
C ALA A 45 3.69 -14.05 11.89
N LYS A 46 3.95 -12.85 11.34
CA LYS A 46 5.15 -12.07 11.66
C LYS A 46 5.07 -11.52 13.08
N ASP A 47 3.92 -10.98 13.46
CA ASP A 47 3.72 -10.43 14.80
C ASP A 47 3.79 -11.53 15.85
N PHE A 48 3.21 -12.70 15.56
CA PHE A 48 3.32 -13.88 16.41
C PHE A 48 4.77 -14.36 16.57
N ALA A 49 5.54 -14.40 15.47
CA ALA A 49 6.95 -14.78 15.53
C ALA A 49 7.76 -13.82 16.43
N LEU A 50 7.52 -12.51 16.32
CA LEU A 50 8.18 -11.51 17.15
C LEU A 50 7.79 -11.66 18.64
N PHE A 51 6.51 -11.92 18.91
CA PHE A 51 6.04 -12.22 20.27
C PHE A 51 6.70 -13.46 20.87
N VAL A 52 6.81 -14.55 20.11
CA VAL A 52 7.46 -15.79 20.56
C VAL A 52 8.93 -15.56 20.90
N VAL A 53 9.67 -14.85 20.03
CA VAL A 53 11.08 -14.53 20.28
C VAL A 53 11.21 -13.70 21.56
N PHE A 54 10.38 -12.67 21.72
CA PHE A 54 10.39 -11.84 22.93
C PHE A 54 10.07 -12.64 24.20
N ALA A 55 9.07 -13.50 24.15
CA ALA A 55 8.69 -14.35 25.28
C ALA A 55 9.82 -15.31 25.69
N ILE A 56 10.52 -15.92 24.73
CA ILE A 56 11.68 -16.79 25.00
C ILE A 56 12.82 -15.98 25.63
N CYS A 57 13.13 -14.81 25.09
CA CYS A 57 14.17 -13.94 25.66
C CYS A 57 13.85 -13.51 27.10
N ALA A 58 12.59 -13.11 27.36
CA ALA A 58 12.14 -12.74 28.69
C ALA A 58 12.19 -13.93 29.65
N TRP A 59 11.76 -15.12 29.21
CA TRP A 59 11.82 -16.33 30.01
C TRP A 59 13.26 -16.73 30.36
N LEU A 60 14.18 -16.67 29.39
CA LEU A 60 15.60 -16.94 29.64
C LEU A 60 16.21 -15.94 30.61
N LEU A 61 15.92 -14.65 30.46
CA LEU A 61 16.38 -13.61 31.38
C LEU A 61 15.88 -13.86 32.80
N ILE A 62 14.59 -14.12 32.97
CA ILE A 62 14.00 -14.42 34.28
C ILE A 62 14.66 -15.67 34.89
N SER A 63 14.83 -16.71 34.09
CA SER A 63 15.45 -17.96 34.53
C SER A 63 16.89 -17.74 34.98
N LEU A 64 17.68 -16.96 34.22
CA LEU A 64 19.06 -16.62 34.58
C LEU A 64 19.13 -15.80 35.86
N LEU A 65 18.25 -14.80 36.02
CA LEU A 65 18.16 -14.01 37.24
C LEU A 65 17.78 -14.87 38.45
N LEU A 66 16.82 -15.79 38.29
CA LEU A 66 16.45 -16.72 39.35
C LEU A 66 17.63 -17.62 39.73
N THR A 67 18.34 -18.21 38.78
CA THR A 67 19.53 -19.03 39.05
C THR A 67 20.64 -18.21 39.72
N ALA A 68 20.83 -16.96 39.33
CA ALA A 68 21.83 -16.07 39.92
C ALA A 68 21.49 -15.64 41.36
N VAL A 69 20.21 -15.40 41.66
CA VAL A 69 19.74 -14.97 42.98
C VAL A 69 19.64 -16.13 43.96
N PHE A 70 19.11 -17.28 43.51
CA PHE A 70 18.89 -18.43 44.37
C PHE A 70 20.07 -19.38 44.44
N GLY A 71 21.13 -19.12 43.68
CA GLY A 71 22.34 -19.94 43.67
C GLY A 71 22.05 -21.32 43.12
N GLY A 72 22.01 -21.44 41.80
CA GLY A 72 22.24 -22.73 41.14
C GLY A 72 23.65 -23.25 41.42
#